data_AF-A0A4Q3FXG5-F1
#
_entry.id   AF-A0A4Q3FXG5-F1
#
_cell.length_a   1.000
_cell.length_b   1.000
_cell.length_c   1.000
_cell.angle_alpha   90.00
_cell.angle_beta   90.00
_cell.angle_gamma   90.00
#
_symmetry.space_group_name_H-M   'P 1'
#
loop_
_entity.id
_entity.type
_entity.pdbx_description
1 polymer ?
#
loop_
_entity_poly.entity_id
_entity_poly.type
_entity_poly.pdbx_seq_one_letter_code
_entity_poly.pdbx_strand_id
1 'polypeptide(L)'
;MGENCVDSHNSVMPYVDDITEPLIVTLTQTGGLPARQLAGHAANLEFWVGEVKHAIDVIDGYGERFKKLIDGERIAAERIGPLFHPFRTQRPVRPGIGDHELKELRRRLTDSAHHVLGRCYREGFVSETEIKEYGERLDLDTRELKRKKGS
;
A
#
# COMPACT_ATOMS: atom_id res chain seq x y z
N MET A 1 19.64 -30.64 -7.83
CA MET A 1 19.18 -29.25 -7.98
C MET A 1 17.67 -29.29 -7.89
N GLY A 2 17.11 -29.10 -6.70
CA GLY A 2 15.67 -29.01 -6.49
C GLY A 2 15.33 -27.54 -6.36
N GLU A 3 14.59 -27.01 -7.34
CA GLU A 3 14.00 -25.67 -7.26
C GLU A 3 13.01 -25.67 -6.10
N ASN A 4 13.37 -24.96 -5.04
CA ASN A 4 12.42 -24.51 -4.04
C ASN A 4 11.51 -23.48 -4.73
N CYS A 5 10.40 -23.94 -5.30
CA CYS A 5 9.21 -23.11 -5.50
C CYS A 5 8.74 -22.71 -4.10
N VAL A 6 9.20 -21.57 -3.60
CA VAL A 6 8.62 -20.93 -2.44
C VAL A 6 7.23 -20.49 -2.87
N ASP A 7 6.23 -21.24 -2.44
CA ASP A 7 4.82 -20.99 -2.71
C ASP A 7 4.50 -19.52 -2.43
N SER A 8 4.05 -18.86 -3.49
CA SER A 8 3.70 -17.45 -3.48
C SER A 8 2.64 -17.19 -2.41
N HIS A 9 3.00 -16.31 -1.47
CA HIS A 9 2.14 -15.55 -0.57
C HIS A 9 0.69 -16.03 -0.46
N ASN A 10 0.47 -16.96 0.47
CA ASN A 10 -0.85 -17.36 0.94
C ASN A 10 -1.43 -16.27 1.87
N SER A 11 -1.43 -15.01 1.41
CA SER A 11 -1.85 -13.83 2.16
C SER A 11 -3.35 -13.90 2.44
N VAL A 12 -3.72 -13.56 3.68
CA VAL A 12 -5.02 -13.89 4.26
C VAL A 12 -6.10 -12.84 4.00
N MET A 13 -5.78 -11.73 3.35
CA MET A 13 -6.78 -11.05 2.54
C MET A 13 -6.09 -10.48 1.31
N PRO A 14 -6.31 -11.07 0.11
CA PRO A 14 -5.63 -10.64 -1.11
C PRO A 14 -5.85 -9.16 -1.37
N TYR A 15 -6.96 -8.58 -0.89
CA TYR A 15 -7.31 -7.17 -1.09
C TYR A 15 -6.23 -6.15 -0.69
N VAL A 16 -5.52 -6.35 0.43
CA VAL A 16 -4.48 -5.36 0.83
C VAL A 16 -3.34 -5.41 -0.18
N ASP A 17 -2.83 -6.61 -0.46
CA ASP A 17 -1.75 -6.82 -1.42
C ASP A 17 -2.17 -6.44 -2.86
N ASP A 18 -3.40 -6.76 -3.26
CA ASP A 18 -4.00 -6.47 -4.57
C ASP A 18 -4.04 -4.96 -4.86
N ILE A 19 -4.12 -4.13 -3.83
CA ILE A 19 -4.08 -2.67 -3.98
C ILE A 19 -2.65 -2.16 -3.89
N THR A 20 -1.90 -2.60 -2.89
CA THR A 20 -0.61 -1.99 -2.56
C THR A 20 0.49 -2.43 -3.50
N GLU A 21 0.56 -3.70 -3.89
CA GLU A 21 1.68 -4.23 -4.67
C GLU A 21 1.72 -3.67 -6.10
N PRO A 22 0.60 -3.65 -6.87
CA PRO A 22 0.60 -3.01 -8.17
C PRO A 22 1.00 -1.53 -8.08
N LEU A 23 0.50 -0.81 -7.06
CA LEU A 23 0.82 0.59 -6.85
C LEU A 23 2.30 0.81 -6.52
N ILE A 24 2.90 -0.01 -5.64
CA ILE A 24 4.33 0.01 -5.33
C ILE A 24 5.16 -0.20 -6.60
N VAL A 25 4.80 -1.19 -7.41
CA VAL A 25 5.51 -1.49 -8.67
C VAL A 25 5.39 -0.32 -9.64
N THR A 26 4.19 0.21 -9.85
CA THR A 26 3.93 1.35 -10.73
C THR A 26 4.71 2.60 -10.31
N LEU A 27 4.70 2.96 -9.02
CA LEU A 27 5.43 4.12 -8.50
C LEU A 27 6.94 3.95 -8.65
N THR A 28 7.45 2.75 -8.33
CA THR A 28 8.87 2.43 -8.48
C THR A 28 9.33 2.58 -9.93
N GLN A 29 8.56 2.05 -10.88
CA GLN A 29 8.85 2.20 -12.31
C GLN A 29 8.75 3.66 -12.76
N THR A 30 7.72 4.38 -12.29
CA THR A 30 7.48 5.79 -12.62
C THR A 30 8.67 6.67 -12.22
N GLY A 31 9.24 6.48 -11.03
CA GLY A 31 10.40 7.26 -10.58
C GLY A 31 11.69 7.02 -11.40
N GLY A 32 11.77 5.87 -12.07
CA GLY A 32 12.85 5.50 -12.98
C GLY A 32 12.70 6.03 -14.42
N LEU A 33 11.56 6.65 -14.77
CA LEU A 33 11.32 7.13 -16.13
C LEU A 33 12.24 8.31 -16.51
N PRO A 34 12.56 8.45 -17.82
CA PRO A 34 13.16 9.67 -18.35
C PRO A 34 12.28 10.90 -18.10
N ALA A 35 12.88 12.07 -17.92
CA ALA A 35 12.18 13.32 -17.55
C ALA A 35 10.97 13.64 -18.44
N ARG A 36 11.08 13.45 -19.76
CA ARG A 36 9.98 13.67 -20.71
C ARG A 36 8.74 12.79 -20.46
N GLN A 37 8.95 11.55 -20.01
CA GLN A 37 7.87 10.62 -19.69
C GLN A 37 7.35 10.88 -18.29
N LEU A 38 8.26 11.15 -17.35
CA LEU A 38 7.91 11.54 -15.98
C LEU A 38 7.00 12.79 -15.95
N ALA A 39 7.19 13.76 -16.85
CA ALA A 39 6.34 14.95 -16.95
C ALA A 39 4.84 14.61 -17.13
N GLY A 40 4.52 13.55 -17.89
CA GLY A 40 3.14 13.09 -18.05
C GLY A 40 2.54 12.50 -16.77
N HIS A 41 3.36 11.84 -15.96
CA HIS A 41 2.95 11.37 -14.64
C HIS A 41 2.88 12.50 -13.61
N ALA A 42 3.77 13.49 -13.74
CA ALA A 42 3.81 14.66 -12.86
C ALA A 42 2.52 15.48 -12.93
N ALA A 43 1.96 15.65 -14.13
CA ALA A 43 0.66 16.29 -14.34
C ALA A 43 -0.52 15.55 -13.65
N ASN A 44 -0.31 14.28 -13.27
CA ASN A 44 -1.29 13.42 -12.61
C ASN A 44 -0.91 13.13 -11.13
N LEU A 45 -0.03 13.92 -10.51
CA LEU A 45 0.42 13.64 -9.14
C LEU A 45 -0.70 13.66 -8.11
N GLU A 46 -1.71 14.50 -8.28
CA GLU A 46 -2.87 14.52 -7.38
C GLU A 46 -3.57 13.16 -7.32
N PHE A 47 -3.74 12.51 -8.49
CA PHE A 47 -4.28 11.16 -8.57
C PHE A 47 -3.37 10.16 -7.84
N TRP A 48 -2.07 10.17 -8.14
CA TRP A 48 -1.13 9.22 -7.51
C TRP A 48 -1.02 9.41 -5.99
N VAL A 49 -1.05 10.64 -5.49
CA VAL A 49 -1.08 10.94 -4.06
C VAL A 49 -2.39 10.44 -3.43
N GLY A 50 -3.52 10.60 -4.12
CA GLY A 50 -4.80 10.02 -3.72
C GLY A 50 -4.75 8.50 -3.58
N GLU A 51 -4.22 7.81 -4.58
CA GLU A 51 -4.06 6.34 -4.57
C GLU A 51 -3.15 5.87 -3.43
N VAL A 52 -2.02 6.54 -3.21
CA VAL A 52 -1.12 6.22 -2.09
C VAL A 52 -1.81 6.44 -0.75
N LYS A 53 -2.54 7.55 -0.59
CA LYS A 53 -3.28 7.84 0.63
C LYS A 53 -4.34 6.78 0.90
N HIS A 54 -5.10 6.39 -0.12
CA HIS A 54 -6.10 5.32 -0.01
C HIS A 54 -5.46 4.00 0.42
N ALA A 55 -4.34 3.62 -0.19
CA ALA A 55 -3.63 2.39 0.15
C ALA A 55 -3.07 2.42 1.59
N ILE A 56 -2.56 3.56 2.07
CA ILE A 56 -2.17 3.75 3.48
C ILE A 56 -3.37 3.55 4.41
N ASP A 57 -4.53 4.15 4.10
CA ASP A 57 -5.74 4.01 4.92
C ASP A 57 -6.26 2.55 4.94
N VAL A 58 -6.08 1.82 3.83
CA VAL A 58 -6.33 0.38 3.78
C VAL A 58 -5.37 -0.34 4.73
N ILE A 59 -4.06 -0.10 4.68
CA ILE A 59 -3.11 -0.77 5.58
C ILE A 59 -3.41 -0.44 7.05
N ASP A 60 -3.52 0.84 7.40
CA ASP A 60 -3.67 1.29 8.79
C ASP A 60 -5.02 0.86 9.40
N GLY A 61 -6.08 0.79 8.58
CA GLY A 61 -7.39 0.32 9.01
C GLY A 61 -7.58 -1.19 9.01
N TYR A 62 -6.58 -1.98 8.58
CA TYR A 62 -6.71 -3.43 8.40
C TYR A 62 -7.15 -4.16 9.68
N GLY A 63 -6.47 -3.92 10.80
CA GLY A 63 -6.72 -4.64 12.05
C GLY A 63 -8.16 -4.51 12.54
N GLU A 64 -8.73 -3.30 12.48
CA GLU A 64 -10.12 -3.05 12.86
C GLU A 64 -11.12 -3.72 11.90
N ARG A 65 -10.83 -3.74 10.60
CA ARG A 65 -11.68 -4.44 9.62
C ARG A 65 -11.62 -5.95 9.82
N PHE A 66 -10.44 -6.50 10.08
CA PHE A 66 -10.26 -7.92 10.37
C PHE A 66 -10.99 -8.34 11.65
N LYS A 67 -10.88 -7.54 12.72
CA LYS A 67 -11.63 -7.78 13.96
C LYS A 67 -13.14 -7.82 13.74
N LYS A 68 -13.69 -6.84 12.99
CA LYS A 68 -15.11 -6.80 12.64
C LYS A 68 -15.56 -8.02 11.83
N LEU A 69 -14.71 -8.51 10.92
CA LEU A 69 -14.97 -9.75 10.18
C LEU A 69 -15.11 -10.95 11.12
N ILE A 70 -14.14 -11.15 12.03
CA ILE A 70 -14.17 -12.24 13.02
C ILE A 70 -15.41 -12.14 13.93
N ASP A 71 -15.73 -10.94 14.40
CA ASP A 71 -16.91 -10.70 15.24
C ASP A 71 -18.21 -11.03 14.49
N GLY A 72 -18.31 -10.64 13.21
CA GLY A 72 -19.45 -10.94 12.36
C GLY A 72 -19.65 -12.43 12.14
N GLU A 73 -18.58 -13.18 11.90
CA GLU A 73 -18.64 -14.63 11.76
C GLU A 73 -19.07 -15.33 13.05
N ARG A 74 -18.57 -14.87 14.21
CA ARG A 74 -18.99 -15.39 15.52
C ARG A 74 -20.50 -15.19 15.74
N ILE A 75 -21.00 -13.98 15.49
CA ILE A 75 -22.44 -13.66 15.62
C ILE A 75 -23.28 -14.53 14.67
N ALA A 76 -22.82 -14.75 13.43
CA ALA A 76 -23.51 -15.60 12.46
C ALA A 76 -23.58 -17.06 12.93
N ALA A 77 -22.49 -17.60 13.48
CA ALA A 77 -22.44 -18.96 14.02
C ALA A 77 -23.40 -19.16 15.20
N GLU A 78 -23.51 -18.18 16.10
CA GLU A 78 -24.45 -18.21 17.23
C GLU A 78 -25.92 -18.18 16.79
N ARG A 79 -26.24 -17.41 15.74
CA ARG A 79 -27.62 -17.19 15.30
C ARG A 79 -28.20 -18.33 14.46
N ILE A 80 -27.40 -18.87 13.55
CA ILE A 80 -27.91 -19.81 12.55
C ILE A 80 -27.66 -21.27 13.00
N GLY A 81 -26.92 -21.46 14.09
CA GLY A 81 -26.64 -22.75 14.69
C GLY A 81 -25.64 -23.59 13.88
N PRO A 82 -25.32 -24.81 14.35
CA PRO A 82 -24.24 -25.63 13.80
C PRO A 82 -24.44 -26.10 12.34
N LEU A 83 -25.64 -25.91 11.77
CA LEU A 83 -25.93 -26.18 10.36
C LEU A 83 -25.44 -25.07 9.43
N PHE A 84 -25.24 -23.85 9.93
CA PHE A 84 -24.49 -22.81 9.25
C PHE A 84 -23.03 -22.87 9.68
N HIS A 85 -22.44 -24.04 9.47
CA HIS A 85 -21.02 -24.07 9.22
C HIS A 85 -20.85 -23.92 7.71
N PRO A 86 -20.52 -22.72 7.19
CA PRO A 86 -19.85 -22.63 5.90
C PRO A 86 -18.52 -23.43 5.88
N PHE A 87 -18.11 -23.97 7.05
CA PHE A 87 -16.87 -24.63 7.39
C PHE A 87 -16.85 -26.17 7.33
N ARG A 88 -17.89 -26.89 6.84
CA ARG A 88 -17.76 -28.36 6.70
C ARG A 88 -16.74 -28.79 5.64
N THR A 89 -16.22 -27.87 4.82
CA THR A 89 -15.16 -28.17 3.84
C THR A 89 -14.00 -27.17 3.78
N GLN A 90 -13.98 -26.06 4.52
CA GLN A 90 -12.85 -25.11 4.48
C GLN A 90 -12.45 -24.62 5.87
N ARG A 91 -11.14 -24.45 6.03
CA ARG A 91 -10.37 -24.22 7.25
C ARG A 91 -10.87 -23.01 8.07
N PRO A 92 -10.59 -22.94 9.39
CA PRO A 92 -10.86 -21.73 10.19
C PRO A 92 -10.34 -20.46 9.49
N VAL A 93 -10.95 -19.30 9.80
CA VAL A 93 -10.45 -18.00 9.31
C VAL A 93 -8.95 -18.00 9.48
N ARG A 94 -8.27 -17.88 8.34
CA ARG A 94 -6.82 -17.95 8.33
C ARG A 94 -6.29 -16.80 9.21
N PRO A 95 -5.11 -16.95 9.80
CA PRO A 95 -4.50 -15.86 10.56
C PRO A 95 -4.34 -14.63 9.66
N GLY A 96 -4.85 -13.48 10.08
CA GLY A 96 -4.73 -12.23 9.31
C GLY A 96 -3.26 -11.88 8.99
N ILE A 97 -3.07 -10.89 8.11
CA ILE A 97 -1.76 -10.34 7.78
C ILE A 97 -1.10 -9.86 9.08
N GLY A 98 0.15 -10.25 9.31
CA GLY A 98 0.86 -9.89 10.52
C GLY A 98 1.22 -8.41 10.55
N ASP A 99 1.29 -7.81 11.75
CA ASP A 99 1.65 -6.39 11.92
C ASP A 99 2.99 -6.03 11.28
N HIS A 100 3.94 -6.97 11.29
CA HIS A 100 5.24 -6.79 10.62
C HIS A 100 5.08 -6.66 9.10
N GLU A 101 4.24 -7.49 8.49
CA GLU A 101 3.98 -7.45 7.04
C GLU A 101 3.26 -6.16 6.66
N LEU A 102 2.26 -5.73 7.44
CA LEU A 102 1.58 -4.45 7.23
C LEU A 102 2.55 -3.26 7.32
N LYS A 103 3.44 -3.26 8.32
CA LYS A 103 4.47 -2.22 8.48
C LYS A 103 5.44 -2.19 7.30
N GLU A 104 5.88 -3.36 6.83
CA GLU A 104 6.79 -3.46 5.70
C GLU A 104 6.11 -3.01 4.40
N LEU A 105 4.85 -3.36 4.20
CA LEU A 105 4.07 -2.94 3.05
C LEU A 105 3.84 -1.42 3.04
N ARG A 106 3.51 -0.86 4.21
CA ARG A 106 3.38 0.60 4.40
C ARG A 106 4.69 1.29 4.06
N ARG A 107 5.82 0.79 4.59
CA ARG A 107 7.15 1.34 4.34
C ARG A 107 7.50 1.33 2.85
N ARG A 108 7.32 0.21 2.17
CA ARG A 108 7.60 0.09 0.72
C ARG A 108 6.76 1.06 -0.09
N LEU A 109 5.47 1.18 0.21
CA LEU A 109 4.56 2.13 -0.43
C LEU A 109 5.02 3.57 -0.23
N THR A 110 5.35 3.96 1.01
CA THR A 110 5.82 5.32 1.31
C THR A 110 7.17 5.63 0.66
N ASP A 111 8.08 4.67 0.62
CA ASP A 111 9.40 4.84 -0.01
C ASP A 111 9.28 5.04 -1.52
N SER A 112 8.42 4.25 -2.20
CA SER A 112 8.16 4.41 -3.63
C SER A 112 7.48 5.75 -3.95
N ALA A 113 6.52 6.19 -3.12
CA ALA A 113 5.89 7.50 -3.28
C ALA A 113 6.89 8.65 -3.08
N HIS A 114 7.73 8.56 -2.04
CA HIS A 114 8.80 9.52 -1.77
C HIS A 114 9.77 9.63 -2.95
N HIS A 115 10.15 8.49 -3.53
CA HIS A 115 11.03 8.46 -4.69
C HIS A 115 10.46 9.23 -5.89
N VAL A 116 9.19 9.00 -6.25
CA VAL A 116 8.50 9.69 -7.35
C VAL A 116 8.40 11.19 -7.08
N LEU A 117 7.89 11.58 -5.91
CA LEU A 117 7.74 12.99 -5.52
C LEU A 117 9.08 13.72 -5.54
N GLY A 118 10.13 13.08 -5.00
CA GLY A 118 11.47 13.64 -4.99
C GLY A 118 12.06 13.79 -6.39
N ARG A 119 11.78 12.86 -7.32
CA ARG A 119 12.16 12.99 -8.72
C ARG A 119 11.43 14.15 -9.39
N CYS A 120 10.10 14.22 -9.28
CA CYS A 120 9.31 15.32 -9.85
C CYS A 120 9.78 16.70 -9.35
N TYR A 121 10.12 16.82 -8.06
CA TYR A 121 10.65 18.05 -7.48
C TYR A 121 12.03 18.45 -8.05
N ARG A 122 12.94 17.48 -8.20
CA ARG A 122 14.28 17.75 -8.74
C ARG A 122 14.25 18.16 -10.20
N GLU A 123 13.35 17.58 -10.99
CA GLU A 123 13.14 17.94 -12.40
C GLU A 123 12.33 19.25 -12.56
N GLY A 124 11.82 19.82 -11.45
CA GLY A 124 11.08 21.08 -11.47
C GLY A 124 9.63 20.97 -11.93
N PHE A 125 9.07 19.76 -11.96
CA PHE A 125 7.66 19.54 -12.34
C PHE A 125 6.68 19.89 -11.22
N VAL A 126 7.15 19.94 -9.98
CA VAL A 126 6.37 20.40 -8.82
C VAL A 126 7.16 21.41 -8.01
N SER A 127 6.43 22.34 -7.41
CA SER A 127 6.92 23.35 -6.50
C SER A 127 7.24 22.77 -5.12
N GLU A 128 7.94 23.57 -4.31
CA GLU A 128 8.20 23.22 -2.92
C GLU A 128 6.91 23.18 -2.08
N THR A 129 5.93 24.03 -2.42
CA THR A 129 4.63 24.08 -1.76
C THR A 129 3.84 22.80 -1.99
N GLU A 130 3.76 22.33 -3.25
CA GLU A 130 3.09 21.07 -3.61
C GLU A 130 3.74 19.88 -2.91
N ILE A 131 5.08 19.83 -2.86
CA ILE A 131 5.80 18.77 -2.15
C ILE A 131 5.49 18.77 -0.65
N LYS A 132 5.38 19.95 -0.04
CA LYS A 132 5.01 20.07 1.38
C LYS A 132 3.59 19.54 1.60
N GLU A 133 2.65 19.96 0.78
CA GLU A 133 1.26 19.52 0.85
C GLU A 133 1.12 18.00 0.68
N TYR A 134 1.76 17.42 -0.35
CA TYR A 134 1.74 15.98 -0.59
C TYR A 134 2.42 15.20 0.54
N GLY A 135 3.51 15.72 1.09
CA GLY A 135 4.17 15.12 2.24
C GLY A 135 3.29 15.11 3.49
N GLU A 136 2.59 16.21 3.78
CA GLU A 136 1.64 16.28 4.91
C GLU A 136 0.49 15.30 4.74
N ARG A 137 -0.07 15.19 3.52
CA ARG A 137 -1.18 14.26 3.22
C ARG A 137 -0.80 12.80 3.40
N LEU A 138 0.45 12.45 3.11
CA LEU A 138 0.96 11.08 3.15
C LEU A 138 1.76 10.76 4.42
N ASP A 139 1.86 11.72 5.35
CA ASP A 139 2.70 11.62 6.56
C ASP A 139 4.16 11.26 6.23
N LEU A 140 4.75 11.96 5.25
CA LEU A 140 6.13 11.77 4.80
C LEU A 140 7.05 12.91 5.28
N ASP A 141 8.29 12.57 5.64
CA ASP A 141 9.31 13.59 5.90
C ASP A 141 9.81 14.22 4.58
N THR A 142 9.34 15.45 4.33
CA THR A 142 9.70 16.23 3.15
C THR A 142 11.12 16.79 3.18
N ARG A 143 11.82 16.74 4.33
CA ARG A 143 13.24 17.17 4.42
C ARG A 143 14.14 16.27 3.60
N GLU A 144 13.83 14.98 3.55
CA GLU A 144 14.59 14.01 2.77
C GLU A 144 14.39 14.20 1.26
N LEU A 145 13.22 14.67 0.83
CA LEU A 145 12.93 15.01 -0.58
C LEU A 145 13.82 16.16 -1.09
N LYS A 146 14.18 17.10 -0.20
CA LYS A 146 14.91 18.33 -0.54
C LYS A 146 16.43 18.16 -0.59
N ARG A 147 17.02 17.17 0.09
CA ARG A 147 18.50 17.02 0.23
C ARG A 147 19.29 16.79 -1.06
N LYS A 148 18.64 16.53 -2.21
CA LYS A 148 19.33 16.16 -3.46
C LYS A 148 19.30 17.21 -4.60
N LYS A 149 18.80 18.42 -4.37
CA LYS A 149 18.75 19.49 -5.40
C LYS A 149 20.05 20.33 -5.49
N GLY A 150 21.02 20.09 -4.61
CA GLY A 150 22.22 20.92 -4.45
C GLY A 150 23.56 20.22 -4.73
N SER A 151 23.59 19.20 -5.58
CA SER A 151 24.84 18.57 -6.06
C SER A 151 24.92 18.62 -7.57
#